data_AF-A0A537WFP0-F1
#
_entry.id   AF-A0A537WFP0-F1
#
_cell.length_a   1.000
_cell.length_b   1.000
_cell.length_c   1.000
_cell.angle_alpha   90.00
_cell.angle_beta   90.00
_cell.angle_gamma   90.00
#
_symmetry.space_group_name_H-M   'P 1'
#
loop_
_entity.id
_entity.type
_entity.pdbx_description
1 polymer ?
#
loop_
_entity_poly.entity_id
_entity_poly.type
_entity_poly.pdbx_seq_one_letter_code
_entity_poly.pdbx_strand_id
1 'polypeptide(L)'
;MPAGIGINIADPAVHTTQSALGPTYGGIDPPCAQPCISPLHTHDPDGILHTESAKEHPNTLGQFFIEWGVALTAECVGGYCSPDASIQVFVDGKAYTGDPADIQLTDMREIAIVIGLPPDEVPSKFPTA
;
A
#
# COMPACT_ATOMS: atom_id res chain seq x y z
N MET A 1 2.66 4.83 -4.29
CA MET A 1 3.47 4.19 -3.22
C MET A 1 4.69 3.57 -3.89
N PRO A 2 5.82 3.35 -3.22
CA PRO A 2 6.98 2.67 -3.81
C PRO A 2 6.69 1.20 -4.17
N ALA A 3 7.37 0.71 -5.21
CA ALA A 3 7.49 -0.71 -5.48
C ALA A 3 8.41 -1.39 -4.44
N GLY A 4 8.21 -2.68 -4.20
CA GLY A 4 9.11 -3.50 -3.38
C GLY A 4 8.87 -3.43 -1.87
N ILE A 5 7.80 -2.77 -1.41
CA ILE A 5 7.42 -2.84 0.00
C ILE A 5 7.07 -4.29 0.32
N GLY A 6 7.61 -4.81 1.43
CA GLY A 6 7.43 -6.22 1.79
C GLY A 6 8.29 -7.20 0.98
N ILE A 7 9.15 -6.75 0.06
CA ILE A 7 10.08 -7.60 -0.72
C ILE A 7 11.52 -7.29 -0.30
N ASN A 8 12.35 -8.32 -0.11
CA ASN A 8 13.79 -8.14 0.05
C ASN A 8 14.46 -7.75 -1.28
N ILE A 9 14.33 -6.49 -1.67
CA ILE A 9 14.85 -5.96 -2.93
C ILE A 9 16.40 -5.94 -3.01
N ALA A 10 17.08 -6.21 -1.90
CA ALA A 10 18.54 -6.33 -1.85
C ALA A 10 19.02 -7.76 -2.16
N ASP A 11 18.11 -8.73 -2.27
CA ASP A 11 18.45 -10.10 -2.65
C ASP A 11 18.90 -10.12 -4.12
N PRO A 12 20.10 -10.62 -4.46
CA PRO A 12 20.54 -10.69 -5.86
C PRO A 12 19.69 -11.61 -6.75
N ALA A 13 18.89 -12.51 -6.16
CA ALA A 13 17.97 -13.38 -6.86
C ALA A 13 16.57 -12.75 -7.06
N VAL A 14 16.34 -11.52 -6.61
CA VAL A 14 15.06 -10.82 -6.85
C VAL A 14 14.89 -10.50 -8.33
N HIS A 15 13.77 -10.93 -8.88
CA HIS A 15 13.42 -10.57 -10.26
C HIS A 15 13.10 -9.09 -10.30
N THR A 16 13.90 -8.33 -11.06
CA THR A 16 13.72 -6.89 -11.22
C THR A 16 13.46 -6.58 -12.68
N THR A 17 12.42 -5.80 -12.95
CA THR A 17 12.17 -5.23 -14.28
C THR A 17 12.02 -3.71 -14.21
N GLN A 18 11.80 -3.06 -15.35
CA GLN A 18 11.66 -1.61 -15.44
C GLN A 18 10.32 -1.25 -16.08
N SER A 19 9.57 -0.35 -15.43
CA SER A 19 8.40 0.30 -15.98
C SER A 19 8.66 1.78 -16.28
N ALA A 20 7.69 2.47 -16.87
CA ALA A 20 7.75 3.92 -17.04
C ALA A 20 7.74 4.69 -15.70
N LEU A 21 7.26 4.06 -14.62
CA LEU A 21 7.11 4.67 -13.30
C LEU A 21 8.28 4.34 -12.35
N GLY A 22 9.17 3.42 -12.72
CA GLY A 22 10.30 3.00 -11.90
C GLY A 22 10.60 1.51 -11.99
N PRO A 23 11.52 1.00 -11.14
CA PRO A 23 11.75 -0.43 -11.04
C PRO A 23 10.51 -1.14 -10.52
N THR A 24 10.38 -2.39 -10.93
CA THR A 24 9.35 -3.31 -10.44
C THR A 24 10.06 -4.56 -9.92
N TYR A 25 9.50 -5.16 -8.88
CA TYR A 25 10.10 -6.30 -8.19
C TYR A 25 9.16 -7.46 -8.22
N GLY A 26 9.64 -8.66 -8.51
CA GLY A 26 8.87 -9.90 -8.53
C GLY A 26 9.35 -10.90 -7.48
N GLY A 27 9.13 -12.19 -7.76
CA GLY A 27 9.61 -13.28 -6.92
C GLY A 27 11.14 -13.35 -6.81
N ILE A 28 11.60 -14.11 -5.81
CA ILE A 28 13.01 -14.42 -5.58
C ILE A 28 13.23 -15.92 -5.88
N ASP A 29 14.10 -16.24 -6.85
CA ASP A 29 14.39 -17.62 -7.28
C ASP A 29 15.91 -17.89 -7.34
N PRO A 30 16.46 -18.87 -6.60
CA PRO A 30 15.77 -19.87 -5.76
C PRO A 30 15.06 -19.26 -4.54
N PRO A 31 14.04 -19.94 -3.98
CA PRO A 31 13.31 -19.43 -2.83
C PRO A 31 14.23 -19.26 -1.62
N CYS A 32 14.01 -18.17 -0.89
CA CYS A 32 14.81 -17.83 0.27
C CYS A 32 14.74 -18.90 1.36
N ALA A 33 15.87 -19.11 2.04
CA ALA A 33 15.93 -20.03 3.18
C ALA A 33 15.14 -19.53 4.41
N GLN A 34 14.87 -18.23 4.47
CA GLN A 34 14.02 -17.55 5.45
C GLN A 34 13.01 -16.68 4.71
N PRO A 35 11.83 -16.36 5.30
CA PRO A 35 10.86 -15.47 4.67
C PRO A 35 11.51 -14.15 4.23
N CYS A 36 11.35 -13.82 2.95
CA CYS A 36 11.97 -12.66 2.30
C CYS A 36 10.99 -11.86 1.42
N ILE A 37 9.75 -12.34 1.31
CA ILE A 37 8.62 -11.65 0.71
C ILE A 37 7.46 -11.79 1.70
N SER A 38 6.92 -10.66 2.18
CA SER A 38 5.71 -10.62 2.98
C SER A 38 4.51 -10.95 2.08
N PRO A 39 3.51 -11.71 2.56
CA PRO A 39 2.25 -11.89 1.85
C PRO A 39 1.53 -10.57 1.51
N LEU A 40 1.90 -9.47 2.17
CA LEU A 40 1.37 -8.14 1.91
C LEU A 40 2.48 -7.26 1.33
N HIS A 41 2.47 -7.02 0.01
CA HIS A 41 3.57 -6.35 -0.69
C HIS A 41 3.14 -5.55 -1.91
N THR A 42 4.08 -4.77 -2.48
CA THR A 42 3.93 -4.07 -3.76
C THR A 42 4.94 -4.56 -4.79
N HIS A 43 4.47 -4.85 -6.01
CA HIS A 43 5.35 -5.13 -7.16
C HIS A 43 5.73 -3.85 -7.91
N ASP A 44 4.79 -2.92 -8.01
CA ASP A 44 4.84 -1.75 -8.87
C ASP A 44 4.62 -0.45 -8.08
N PRO A 45 5.08 0.70 -8.59
CA PRO A 45 4.86 1.98 -7.95
C PRO A 45 3.49 2.62 -8.28
N ASP A 46 2.59 1.88 -8.94
CA ASP A 46 1.28 2.34 -9.43
C ASP A 46 0.21 2.45 -8.34
N GLY A 47 0.47 1.89 -7.15
CA GLY A 47 -0.43 1.95 -6.01
C GLY A 47 -1.26 0.68 -5.80
N ILE A 48 -1.04 -0.38 -6.57
CA ILE A 48 -1.71 -1.67 -6.36
C ILE A 48 -1.04 -2.42 -5.20
N LEU A 49 -1.87 -2.91 -4.26
CA LEU A 49 -1.45 -3.75 -3.16
C LEU A 49 -1.77 -5.21 -3.47
N HIS A 50 -0.79 -6.08 -3.31
CA HIS A 50 -0.98 -7.53 -3.43
C HIS A 50 -1.08 -8.15 -2.04
N THR A 51 -2.13 -8.95 -1.84
CA THR A 51 -2.33 -9.81 -0.67
C THR A 51 -2.34 -11.25 -1.14
N GLU A 52 -1.26 -11.96 -0.84
CA GLU A 52 -0.99 -13.35 -1.23
C GLU A 52 -0.91 -14.26 0.01
N SER A 53 -1.88 -14.12 0.91
CA SER A 53 -1.93 -14.88 2.16
C SER A 53 -2.42 -16.31 1.95
N ALA A 54 -1.81 -17.26 2.66
CA ALA A 54 -2.21 -18.68 2.60
C ALA A 54 -3.64 -18.95 3.14
N LYS A 55 -4.22 -17.98 3.86
CA LYS A 55 -5.59 -18.02 4.35
C LYS A 55 -6.33 -16.81 3.79
N GLU A 56 -7.60 -16.99 3.45
CA GLU A 56 -8.49 -15.89 3.05
C GLU A 56 -8.91 -15.09 4.28
N HIS A 57 -8.02 -14.23 4.76
CA HIS A 57 -8.35 -13.21 5.74
C HIS A 57 -7.80 -11.88 5.25
N PRO A 58 -8.65 -10.86 5.02
CA PRO A 58 -8.18 -9.57 4.55
C PRO A 58 -7.15 -8.99 5.52
N ASN A 59 -6.00 -8.58 4.98
CA ASN A 59 -5.09 -7.71 5.69
C ASN A 59 -5.75 -6.34 5.92
N THR A 60 -5.17 -5.54 6.82
CA THR A 60 -5.59 -4.15 6.99
C THR A 60 -4.57 -3.19 6.40
N LEU A 61 -5.02 -1.96 6.10
CA LEU A 61 -4.15 -0.88 5.66
C LEU A 61 -3.06 -0.58 6.70
N GLY A 62 -3.38 -0.68 7.99
CA GLY A 62 -2.39 -0.54 9.07
C GLY A 62 -1.28 -1.57 8.99
N GLN A 63 -1.61 -2.83 8.69
CA GLN A 63 -0.59 -3.87 8.49
C GLN A 63 0.33 -3.54 7.32
N PHE A 64 -0.21 -2.99 6.22
CA PHE A 64 0.63 -2.56 5.09
C PHE A 64 1.56 -1.39 5.48
N PHE A 65 1.07 -0.42 6.24
CA PHE A 65 1.90 0.70 6.70
C PHE A 65 2.99 0.27 7.70
N ILE A 66 2.74 -0.80 8.46
CA ILE A 66 3.78 -1.46 9.27
C ILE A 66 4.87 -2.06 8.40
N GLU A 67 4.51 -2.81 7.34
CA GLU A 67 5.47 -3.37 6.37
C GLU A 67 6.27 -2.26 5.67
N TRP A 68 5.62 -1.13 5.38
CA TRP A 68 6.27 0.04 4.79
C TRP A 68 7.15 0.81 5.80
N GLY A 69 6.92 0.67 7.10
CA GLY A 69 7.59 1.46 8.12
C GLY A 69 7.18 2.94 8.12
N VAL A 70 5.94 3.24 7.71
CA VAL A 70 5.37 4.58 7.65
C VAL A 70 4.26 4.69 8.70
N ALA A 71 4.25 5.78 9.49
CA ALA A 71 3.19 6.00 10.47
C ALA A 71 1.84 6.21 9.78
N LEU A 72 0.77 5.62 10.33
CA LEU A 72 -0.60 5.83 9.89
C LEU A 72 -1.51 5.98 11.11
N THR A 73 -2.13 7.15 11.24
CA THR A 73 -3.22 7.44 12.18
C THR A 73 -4.26 8.31 11.49
N ALA A 74 -5.36 8.64 12.16
CA ALA A 74 -6.35 9.57 11.62
C ALA A 74 -5.78 11.00 11.39
N GLU A 75 -4.71 11.37 12.11
CA GLU A 75 -4.12 12.71 12.08
C GLU A 75 -2.72 12.76 11.45
N CYS A 76 -2.09 11.61 11.17
CA CYS A 76 -0.72 11.53 10.69
C CYS A 76 -0.54 10.46 9.61
N VAL A 77 0.21 10.80 8.56
CA VAL A 77 0.69 9.86 7.53
C VAL A 77 2.17 10.13 7.30
N GLY A 78 3.04 9.23 7.77
CA GLY A 78 4.48 9.43 7.79
C GLY A 78 4.87 10.69 8.57
N GLY A 79 5.50 11.64 7.88
CA GLY A 79 5.88 12.94 8.46
C GLY A 79 4.82 14.05 8.34
N TYR A 80 3.69 13.79 7.68
CA TYR A 80 2.61 14.76 7.52
C TYR A 80 1.59 14.57 8.65
N CYS A 81 1.48 15.56 9.52
CA CYS A 81 0.65 15.48 10.71
C CYS A 81 -0.16 16.76 10.93
N SER A 82 -1.32 16.61 11.56
CA SER A 82 -2.10 17.75 12.07
C SER A 82 -1.31 18.50 13.16
N PRO A 83 -1.40 19.85 13.23
CA PRO A 83 -2.21 20.74 12.39
C PRO A 83 -1.51 21.20 11.09
N ASP A 84 -0.25 20.83 10.87
CA ASP A 84 0.55 21.31 9.74
C ASP A 84 0.08 20.73 8.39
N ALA A 85 -0.49 19.53 8.42
CA ALA A 85 -1.14 18.88 7.28
C ALA A 85 -2.45 18.22 7.71
N SER A 86 -3.54 18.52 7.01
CA SER A 86 -4.80 17.81 7.18
C SER A 86 -4.75 16.46 6.50
N ILE A 87 -5.17 15.41 7.20
CA ILE A 87 -5.32 14.06 6.65
C ILE A 87 -6.80 13.78 6.44
N GLN A 88 -7.16 13.34 5.24
CA GLN A 88 -8.50 12.89 4.91
C GLN A 88 -8.42 11.53 4.23
N VAL A 89 -9.25 10.59 4.66
CA VAL A 89 -9.26 9.23 4.12
C VAL A 89 -10.60 8.96 3.47
N PHE A 90 -10.57 8.33 2.31
CA PHE A 90 -11.75 7.95 1.56
C PHE A 90 -11.68 6.47 1.21
N VAL A 91 -12.82 5.79 1.31
CA VAL A 91 -13.00 4.40 0.93
C VAL A 91 -14.11 4.33 -0.10
N ASP A 92 -13.80 3.84 -1.29
CA ASP A 92 -14.69 3.85 -2.46
C ASP A 92 -15.31 5.25 -2.71
N GLY A 93 -14.48 6.30 -2.57
CA GLY A 93 -14.85 7.70 -2.80
C GLY A 93 -15.69 8.34 -1.70
N LYS A 94 -15.97 7.61 -0.61
CA LYS A 94 -16.71 8.14 0.54
C LYS A 94 -15.77 8.47 1.68
N ALA A 95 -15.98 9.62 2.32
CA ALA A 95 -15.22 10.02 3.49
C ALA A 95 -15.28 8.93 4.58
N TYR A 96 -14.12 8.57 5.10
CA TYR A 96 -13.94 7.59 6.15
C TYR A 96 -13.49 8.31 7.43
N THR A 97 -14.20 8.07 8.52
CA THR A 97 -13.98 8.75 9.82
C THR A 97 -13.49 7.83 10.92
N GLY A 98 -13.26 6.56 10.62
CA GLY A 98 -12.68 5.59 11.56
C GLY A 98 -11.15 5.68 11.59
N ASP A 99 -10.52 4.77 12.33
CA ASP A 99 -9.07 4.60 12.28
C ASP A 99 -8.66 4.04 10.90
N PRO A 100 -7.86 4.76 10.10
CA PRO A 100 -7.44 4.25 8.80
C PRO A 100 -6.64 2.95 8.89
N ALA A 101 -6.01 2.65 10.02
CA ALA A 101 -5.30 1.38 10.22
C ALA A 101 -6.24 0.16 10.21
N ASP A 102 -7.54 0.34 10.49
CA ASP A 102 -8.55 -0.71 10.54
C ASP A 102 -9.20 -1.01 9.17
N ILE A 103 -8.89 -0.22 8.14
CA ILE A 103 -9.47 -0.42 6.80
C ILE A 103 -9.02 -1.78 6.25
N GLN A 104 -9.97 -2.67 5.96
CA GLN A 104 -9.68 -3.96 5.35
C GLN A 104 -9.32 -3.81 3.87
N LEU A 105 -8.24 -4.47 3.48
CA LEU A 105 -7.79 -4.60 2.10
C LEU A 105 -8.57 -5.75 1.44
N THR A 106 -9.77 -5.43 0.96
CA THR A 106 -10.59 -6.36 0.17
C THR A 106 -10.29 -6.23 -1.32
N ASP A 107 -10.70 -7.22 -2.10
CA ASP A 107 -10.56 -7.21 -3.55
C ASP A 107 -11.09 -5.89 -4.16
N MET A 108 -10.28 -5.29 -5.04
CA MET A 108 -10.53 -4.03 -5.76
C MET A 108 -11.03 -2.86 -4.90
N ARG A 109 -10.72 -2.84 -3.61
CA ARG A 109 -11.02 -1.73 -2.70
C ARG A 109 -10.24 -0.48 -3.11
N GLU A 110 -10.95 0.63 -3.34
CA GLU A 110 -10.29 1.91 -3.64
C GLU A 110 -10.10 2.70 -2.34
N ILE A 111 -8.86 3.07 -2.03
CA ILE A 111 -8.52 3.84 -0.82
C ILE A 111 -7.72 5.07 -1.25
N ALA A 112 -8.22 6.25 -0.92
CA ALA A 112 -7.49 7.50 -1.11
C ALA A 112 -7.12 8.10 0.25
N ILE A 113 -5.82 8.30 0.48
CA ILE A 113 -5.31 9.09 1.60
C ILE A 113 -4.86 10.44 1.03
N VAL A 114 -5.57 11.49 1.42
CA VAL A 114 -5.34 12.86 0.95
C VAL A 114 -4.62 13.64 2.04
N ILE A 115 -3.47 14.20 1.68
CA ILE A 115 -2.68 15.09 2.53
C ILE A 115 -2.91 16.53 2.04
N GLY A 116 -3.40 17.39 2.92
CA GLY A 116 -3.73 18.79 2.62
C GLY A 116 -5.13 18.95 2.04
N LEU A 117 -5.25 19.83 1.03
CA LEU A 117 -6.51 20.14 0.36
C LEU A 117 -6.95 18.97 -0.53
N PRO A 118 -8.22 18.53 -0.45
CA PRO A 118 -8.71 17.46 -1.30
C PRO A 118 -8.83 17.91 -2.75
N PRO A 119 -8.61 17.00 -3.72
CA PRO A 119 -8.91 17.28 -5.12
C PRO A 119 -10.42 17.45 -5.33
N ASP A 120 -10.81 18.06 -6.45
CA ASP A 120 -12.22 18.22 -6.83
C ASP A 120 -12.93 16.87 -6.97
N GLU A 121 -12.20 15.84 -7.41
CA GLU A 121 -12.68 14.47 -7.54
C GLU A 121 -11.77 13.51 -6.79
N VAL A 122 -12.37 12.70 -5.91
CA VAL A 122 -11.70 11.59 -5.22
C VAL A 122 -12.04 10.29 -5.94
N PRO A 123 -11.05 9.43 -6.23
CA PRO A 123 -11.29 8.10 -6.80
C PRO A 123 -12.32 7.30 -5.98
N SER A 124 -13.24 6.65 -6.67
CA SER A 124 -14.33 5.89 -6.03
C SER A 124 -14.37 4.41 -6.39
N LYS A 125 -13.54 3.98 -7.34
CA LYS A 125 -13.44 2.61 -7.80
C LYS A 125 -12.11 2.40 -8.49
N PHE A 126 -11.59 1.18 -8.39
CA PHE A 126 -10.44 0.77 -9.18
C PHE A 126 -10.78 0.87 -10.68
N PRO A 127 -9.89 1.42 -11.51
CA PRO A 127 -10.12 1.48 -12.96
C PRO A 127 -10.23 0.07 -13.55
N THR A 128 -11.39 -0.25 -14.13
CA THR A 128 -11.50 -1.42 -15.02
C THR A 128 -10.92 -1.05 -16.37
N ALA A 129 -9.95 -1.82 -16.86
CA ALA A 129 -9.43 -1.73 -18.22
C ALA A 129 -10.52 -1.99 -19.28
#